data_AF-A0A946PHT2-F1
#
_entry.id   AF-A0A946PHT2-F1
#
_cell.length_a   1.000
_cell.length_b   1.000
_cell.length_c   1.000
_cell.angle_alpha   90.00
_cell.angle_beta   90.00
_cell.angle_gamma   90.00
#
_symmetry.space_group_name_H-M   'P 1'
#
loop_
_entity.id
_entity.type
_entity.pdbx_description
1 polymer ?
#
loop_
_entity_poly.entity_id
_entity_poly.type
_entity_poly.pdbx_seq_one_letter_code
_entity_poly.pdbx_strand_id
1 'polypeptide(L)' 'MTDPAIIEEPVSGAEPDVPAAEVPEEEVELSGLESDMAVIEAAMDQVDSGNLDVADEMIAGLGDTEA' A
#
# COMPACT_ATOMS: atom_id res chain seq x y z
N MET A 1 50.72 -16.62 6.59
CA MET A 1 50.81 -16.02 5.24
C MET A 1 49.96 -16.87 4.33
N THR A 2 48.74 -16.39 4.10
CA THR A 2 47.84 -16.52 2.95
C THR A 2 47.97 -17.75 2.04
N ASP A 3 46.95 -18.60 2.04
CA ASP A 3 46.23 -18.92 0.80
C ASP A 3 44.75 -19.21 1.15
N PRO A 4 43.88 -18.18 1.16
CA PRO A 4 42.45 -18.36 1.30
C PRO A 4 41.96 -18.98 0.00
N ALA A 5 41.17 -20.05 0.08
CA ALA A 5 40.44 -20.57 -1.07
C ALA A 5 39.62 -19.42 -1.68
N ILE A 6 40.12 -18.85 -2.77
CA ILE A 6 39.42 -17.87 -3.58
C ILE A 6 38.36 -18.67 -4.33
N ILE A 7 37.16 -18.72 -3.75
CA ILE A 7 35.96 -19.11 -4.47
C ILE A 7 35.58 -17.88 -5.29
N GLU A 8 36.16 -17.78 -6.49
CA GLU A 8 35.70 -16.85 -7.52
C GLU A 8 35.09 -17.65 -8.66
N GLU A 9 33.77 -17.80 -8.61
CA GLU A 9 32.92 -17.48 -9.76
C GLU A 9 31.54 -17.06 -9.23
N PRO A 10 30.87 -16.11 -9.91
CA PRO A 10 29.70 -15.44 -9.38
C PRO A 10 28.58 -16.47 -9.26
N VAL A 11 27.91 -16.53 -8.11
CA VAL A 11 26.51 -16.95 -8.13
C VAL A 11 25.81 -15.92 -9.01
N SER A 12 25.64 -16.32 -10.26
CA SER A 12 24.82 -15.66 -11.26
C SER A 12 23.61 -15.07 -10.55
N GLY A 13 23.44 -13.76 -10.69
CA GLY A 13 22.20 -13.11 -10.34
C GLY A 13 21.09 -13.72 -11.17
N ALA A 14 20.59 -14.87 -10.74
CA ALA A 14 19.16 -15.06 -10.74
C ALA A 14 18.68 -14.03 -9.73
N GLU A 15 18.24 -12.88 -10.24
CA GLU A 15 17.12 -12.18 -9.62
C GLU A 15 16.19 -13.29 -9.12
N PRO A 16 15.81 -13.32 -7.83
CA PRO A 16 14.82 -14.30 -7.43
C PRO A 16 13.69 -14.12 -8.43
N ASP A 17 13.44 -15.17 -9.21
CA ASP A 17 12.23 -15.32 -10.00
C ASP A 17 11.16 -15.46 -8.92
N VAL A 18 10.83 -14.33 -8.30
CA VAL A 18 9.78 -14.24 -7.32
C VAL A 18 8.58 -14.51 -8.22
N PRO A 19 7.90 -15.66 -8.08
CA PRO A 19 6.61 -15.80 -8.73
C PRO A 19 5.85 -14.54 -8.35
N ALA A 20 5.30 -13.82 -9.34
CA ALA A 20 4.57 -12.57 -9.12
C ALA A 20 3.75 -12.75 -7.85
N ALA A 21 4.24 -12.19 -6.75
CA ALA A 21 3.78 -12.61 -5.44
C ALA A 21 2.33 -12.19 -5.41
N GLU A 22 1.42 -13.15 -5.23
CA GLU A 22 0.03 -12.80 -4.99
C GLU A 22 0.06 -11.86 -3.79
N VAL A 23 -0.34 -10.60 -4.05
CA VAL A 23 -0.38 -9.59 -3.01
C VAL A 23 -1.26 -10.18 -1.91
N PRO A 24 -0.74 -10.33 -0.68
CA PRO A 24 -1.51 -10.87 0.42
C PRO A 24 -2.86 -10.15 0.48
N GLU A 25 -3.96 -10.87 0.68
CA GLU A 25 -5.29 -10.25 0.80
C GLU A 25 -5.29 -9.12 1.85
N GLU A 26 -4.49 -9.31 2.91
CA GLU A 26 -4.18 -8.35 3.96
C GLU A 26 -3.55 -7.04 3.43
N GLU A 27 -2.68 -7.09 2.43
CA GLU A 27 -2.08 -5.90 1.80
C GLU A 27 -3.10 -5.15 0.92
N VAL A 28 -4.05 -5.86 0.30
CA VAL A 28 -5.16 -5.26 -0.46
C VAL A 28 -6.14 -4.58 0.49
N GLU A 29 -6.49 -5.23 1.60
CA GLU A 29 -7.33 -4.67 2.66
C GLU A 29 -6.65 -3.44 3.31
N LEU A 30 -5.34 -3.50 3.57
CA LEU A 30 -4.59 -2.36 4.08
C LEU A 30 -4.59 -1.19 3.09
N SER A 31 -4.42 -1.46 1.79
CA SER A 31 -4.48 -0.42 0.76
C SER A 31 -5.87 0.24 0.69
N GLY A 32 -6.94 -0.54 0.86
CA GLY A 32 -8.30 -0.01 0.98
C GLY A 32 -8.46 0.90 2.20
N LEU A 33 -7.96 0.46 3.35
CA LEU A 33 -8.00 1.23 4.59
C LEU A 33 -7.19 2.53 4.51
N GLU A 34 -6.04 2.52 3.84
CA GLU A 34 -5.24 3.73 3.60
C GLU A 34 -5.97 4.73 2.68
N SER A 35 -6.68 4.23 1.67
CA SER A 35 -7.51 5.06 0.79
C SER A 35 -8.66 5.69 1.57
N ASP A 36 -9.37 4.91 2.38
CA ASP A 36 -10.46 5.40 3.22
C ASP A 36 -9.98 6.44 4.23
N MET A 37 -8.80 6.22 4.84
CA MET A 37 -8.16 7.19 5.74
C MET A 37 -7.94 8.54 5.05
N ALA A 38 -7.43 8.55 3.82
CA ALA A 38 -7.20 9.79 3.07
C ALA A 38 -8.51 10.54 2.76
N VAL A 39 -9.59 9.82 2.47
CA VAL A 39 -10.93 10.42 2.26
C VAL A 39 -11.45 11.04 3.56
N ILE A 40 -11.25 10.37 4.70
CA ILE A 40 -11.65 10.91 6.02
C ILE A 40 -10.88 12.19 6.33
N GLU A 41 -9.57 12.22 6.13
CA GLU A 41 -8.75 13.42 6.34
C GLU A 41 -9.23 14.59 5.47
N ALA A 42 -9.51 14.33 4.19
CA ALA A 42 -10.06 15.35 3.29
C ALA A 42 -11.45 15.83 3.74
N ALA A 43 -12.31 14.93 4.21
CA ALA A 43 -13.63 15.32 4.72
C ALA A 43 -13.51 16.19 5.99
N MET A 44 -12.54 15.91 6.87
CA MET A 44 -12.26 16.75 8.04
C MET A 44 -11.82 18.16 7.64
N ASP A 45 -10.96 18.31 6.63
CA ASP A 45 -10.59 19.61 6.10
C ASP A 45 -11.81 20.39 5.56
N GLN A 46 -12.76 19.68 4.93
CA GLN A 46 -14.02 20.30 4.48
C GLN A 46 -14.89 20.75 5.66
N VAL A 47 -14.99 19.93 6.72
CA VAL A 47 -15.71 20.30 7.95
C VAL A 47 -15.10 21.55 8.59
N ASP A 48 -13.77 21.62 8.69
CA ASP A 48 -13.07 22.78 9.24
C ASP A 48 -13.28 24.05 8.41
N SER A 49 -13.47 23.90 7.09
CA SER A 49 -13.85 25.00 6.19
C SER A 49 -15.33 25.38 6.24
N GLY A 50 -16.16 24.62 6.98
CA GLY A 50 -17.61 24.80 7.09
C GLY A 50 -18.41 24.22 5.93
N ASN A 51 -17.78 23.44 5.04
CA ASN A 51 -18.39 22.83 3.87
C ASN A 51 -18.96 21.44 4.17
N LEU A 52 -20.03 21.41 4.97
CA LEU A 52 -20.61 20.17 5.50
C LEU A 52 -21.25 19.30 4.40
N ASP A 53 -21.87 19.89 3.39
CA ASP A 53 -22.51 19.15 2.30
C ASP A 53 -21.48 18.32 1.51
N VAL A 54 -20.29 18.89 1.26
CA VAL A 54 -19.20 18.19 0.56
C VAL A 54 -18.55 17.14 1.47
N ALA A 55 -18.40 17.42 2.76
CA ALA A 55 -17.91 16.42 3.71
C ALA A 55 -18.84 15.21 3.81
N ASP A 56 -20.16 15.43 3.85
CA ASP A 56 -21.16 14.36 3.86
C ASP A 56 -21.11 13.52 2.57
N GLU A 57 -20.94 14.14 1.40
CA GLU A 57 -20.79 13.42 0.13
C GLU A 57 -19.51 12.56 0.10
N MET A 58 -18.39 13.09 0.62
CA MET A 58 -17.13 12.35 0.70
C MET A 58 -17.24 11.12 1.61
N ILE A 59 -17.91 11.25 2.75
CA ILE A 59 -18.09 10.14 3.70
C ILE A 59 -19.11 9.11 3.20
N ALA A 60 -20.12 9.53 2.43
CA ALA A 60 -21.15 8.63 1.93
C ALA A 60 -20.62 7.50 1.02
N GLY A 61 -19.45 7.68 0.39
CA GLY A 61 -18.80 6.65 -0.43
C GLY A 61 -17.78 5.78 0.30
N LEU A 62 -17.55 6.00 1.60
CA LEU A 62 -16.64 5.17 2.40
C LEU A 62 -17.26 3.81 2.70
N GLY A 63 -16.49 2.74 2.46
CA GLY A 63 -16.93 1.37 2.74
C GLY A 63 -17.86 0.76 1.68
N ASP A 64 -18.15 1.43 0.56
CA ASP A 64 -18.85 0.85 -0.60
C ASP A 64 -17.94 -0.06 -1.46
N THR A 65 -16.72 -0.33 -1.01
CA THR A 65 -15.74 -1.21 -1.67
C THR A 65 -16.05 -2.71 -1.48
N GLU A 66 -17.24 -3.07 -0.98
CA GLU A 66 -17.71 -4.46 -0.91
C GLU A 66 -18.92 -4.71 -1.85
N ALA A 67 -18.63 -5.13 -3.09
CA ALA A 67 -19.51 -5.96 -3.93
C ALA A 67 -18.74 -6.70 -5.04
#